data_AF-A0A1B7W5T2-F1
#
_entry.id   AF-A0A1B7W5T2-F1
#
_cell.length_a   1.000
_cell.length_b   1.000
_cell.length_c   1.000
_cell.angle_alpha   90.00
_cell.angle_beta   90.00
_cell.angle_gamma   90.00
#
_symmetry.space_group_name_H-M   'P 1'
#
loop_
_entity.id
_entity.type
_entity.pdbx_description
1 polymer ?
#
loop_
_entity_poly.entity_id
_entity_poly.type
_entity_poly.pdbx_seq_one_letter_code
_entity_poly.pdbx_strand_id
1 'polypeptide(L)'
;MYTYQWTSSNRAGSNSSSNLLTDFQRQMLLKSLQENRSQSQRQRIQIMLLADEGITQAEICQILGCCPATARHWIHIARQGMVHQWQD
;
A
#
# COMPACT_ATOMS: atom_id res chain seq x y z
N MET A 1 -12.36 7.00 25.77
CA MET A 1 -11.14 7.29 25.00
C MET A 1 -10.36 5.99 24.91
N TYR A 2 -10.37 5.29 23.78
CA TYR A 2 -9.69 4.00 23.65
C TYR A 2 -8.21 4.23 23.39
N THR A 3 -7.36 3.94 24.37
CA THR A 3 -5.91 3.94 24.23
C THR A 3 -5.47 2.55 23.78
N TYR A 4 -5.08 2.40 22.51
CA TYR A 4 -4.41 1.19 22.04
C TYR A 4 -2.94 1.26 22.44
N GLN A 5 -2.56 0.49 23.46
CA GLN A 5 -1.16 0.18 23.76
C GLN A 5 -0.72 -0.94 22.83
N TRP A 6 0.33 -0.72 22.03
CA TRP A 6 0.89 -1.72 21.15
C TRP A 6 2.29 -2.09 21.63
N THR A 7 2.40 -3.25 22.26
CA THR A 7 3.68 -3.93 22.48
C THR A 7 3.83 -4.98 21.38
N SER A 8 4.64 -4.70 20.36
CA SER A 8 5.12 -5.77 19.48
C SER A 8 6.39 -6.38 20.03
N SER A 9 6.25 -7.61 20.49
CA SER A 9 7.37 -8.52 20.67
C SER A 9 7.38 -9.55 19.53
N ASN A 10 8.44 -9.47 18.73
CA ASN A 10 9.21 -10.57 18.14
C ASN A 10 8.59 -11.39 16.98
N ARG A 11 9.18 -11.26 15.77
CA ARG A 11 9.91 -12.36 15.08
C ARG A 11 10.55 -11.92 13.76
N ALA A 12 11.87 -12.07 13.74
CA ALA A 12 12.81 -12.31 12.65
C ALA A 12 12.26 -12.43 11.21
N GLY A 13 12.81 -11.56 10.36
CA GLY A 13 12.76 -11.61 8.90
C GLY A 13 13.64 -10.50 8.34
N SER A 14 14.95 -10.57 8.60
CA SER A 14 15.95 -9.64 8.08
C SER A 14 16.03 -9.76 6.56
N ASN A 15 15.41 -8.83 5.83
CA ASN A 15 16.06 -8.16 4.71
C ASN A 15 15.43 -6.79 4.48
N SER A 16 16.21 -5.78 4.82
CA SER A 16 15.85 -4.36 4.85
C SER A 16 15.84 -3.77 3.45
N SER A 17 14.75 -3.95 2.70
CA SER A 17 14.28 -3.07 1.61
C SER A 17 13.00 -3.65 1.00
N SER A 18 11.87 -3.26 1.58
CA SER A 18 10.56 -3.36 0.95
C SER A 18 10.56 -2.43 -0.28
N ASN A 19 11.09 -2.89 -1.40
CA ASN A 19 10.89 -2.21 -2.68
C ASN A 19 10.06 -3.16 -3.52
N LEU A 20 8.75 -3.19 -3.25
CA LEU A 20 7.79 -3.90 -4.09
C LEU A 20 7.71 -3.24 -5.47
N LEU A 21 8.01 -1.94 -5.51
CA LEU A 21 7.99 -1.11 -6.68
C LEU A 21 9.41 -0.75 -7.10
N THR A 22 9.61 -0.62 -8.41
CA THR A 22 10.77 0.11 -8.94
C THR A 22 10.57 1.61 -8.78
N ASP A 23 11.65 2.38 -8.80
CA ASP A 23 11.58 3.85 -8.77
C ASP A 23 10.66 4.40 -9.87
N PHE A 24 10.70 3.79 -11.06
CA PHE A 24 9.82 4.16 -12.16
C PHE A 24 8.33 3.92 -11.83
N GLN A 25 8.00 2.77 -11.28
CA GLN A 25 6.63 2.44 -10.86
C GLN A 25 6.15 3.38 -9.74
N ARG A 26 7.01 3.69 -8.77
CA ARG A 26 6.71 4.62 -7.69
C ARG A 26 6.47 6.03 -8.22
N GLN A 27 7.34 6.53 -9.11
CA GLN A 27 7.17 7.85 -9.73
C GLN A 27 5.90 7.94 -10.57
N MET A 28 5.56 6.88 -11.31
CA MET A 28 4.31 6.79 -12.07
C MET A 28 3.09 6.96 -11.13
N LEU A 29 3.04 6.20 -10.03
CA LEU A 29 1.96 6.29 -9.05
C LEU A 29 1.82 7.68 -8.43
N LEU A 30 2.95 8.29 -8.04
CA LEU A 30 2.97 9.64 -7.45
C LEU A 30 2.45 10.68 -8.44
N LYS A 31 2.86 10.60 -9.71
CA LYS A 31 2.34 11.49 -10.76
C LYS A 31 0.84 11.31 -10.94
N SER A 32 0.35 10.07 -10.92
CA SER A 32 -1.07 9.77 -11.06
C SER A 32 -1.93 10.26 -9.89
N LEU A 33 -1.36 10.47 -8.69
CA LEU A 33 -2.08 11.11 -7.57
C LEU A 33 -2.31 12.61 -7.79
N GLN A 34 -1.45 13.28 -8.55
CA GLN A 34 -1.60 14.70 -8.88
C GLN A 34 -2.69 14.94 -9.93
N GLU A 35 -3.05 13.91 -10.69
CA GLU A 35 -4.16 13.97 -11.63
C GLU A 35 -5.51 13.93 -10.89
N ASN A 36 -6.54 14.58 -11.46
CA ASN A 36 -7.91 14.54 -10.91
C ASN A 36 -8.53 13.14 -11.11
N ARG A 37 -8.14 12.20 -10.25
CA ARG A 37 -8.60 10.81 -10.23
C ARG A 37 -9.74 10.62 -9.23
N SER A 38 -10.56 9.59 -9.48
CA SER A 38 -11.62 9.20 -8.57
C SER A 38 -11.06 8.76 -7.21
N GLN A 39 -11.87 8.84 -6.15
CA GLN A 39 -11.47 8.42 -4.81
C GLN A 39 -11.03 6.95 -4.77
N SER A 40 -11.71 6.07 -5.54
CA SER A 40 -11.34 4.66 -5.69
C SER A 40 -9.93 4.52 -6.25
N GLN A 41 -9.63 5.18 -7.38
CA GLN A 41 -8.30 5.17 -7.99
C GLN A 41 -7.20 5.68 -7.04
N ARG A 42 -7.46 6.78 -6.32
CA ARG A 42 -6.53 7.31 -5.32
C ARG A 42 -6.26 6.29 -4.21
N GLN A 43 -7.31 5.62 -3.71
CA GLN A 43 -7.17 4.61 -2.68
C GLN A 43 -6.31 3.43 -3.15
N ARG A 44 -6.49 2.97 -4.39
CA ARG A 44 -5.68 1.89 -4.99
C ARG A 44 -4.20 2.26 -5.05
N ILE A 45 -3.90 3.47 -5.54
CA ILE A 45 -2.53 4.00 -5.60
C ILE A 45 -1.92 4.08 -4.19
N GLN A 46 -2.67 4.61 -3.21
CA GLN A 46 -2.22 4.71 -1.83
C GLN A 46 -1.92 3.35 -1.22
N ILE A 47 -2.75 2.32 -1.48
CA ILE A 47 -2.47 0.95 -1.01
C ILE A 47 -1.13 0.46 -1.56
N MET A 48 -0.86 0.64 -2.86
CA MET A 48 0.39 0.19 -3.47
C MET A 48 1.61 0.91 -2.89
N LEU A 49 1.53 2.22 -2.67
CA LEU A 49 2.62 3.02 -2.09
C LEU A 49 2.88 2.65 -0.62
N LEU A 50 1.84 2.47 0.19
CA LEU A 50 1.99 2.05 1.58
C LEU A 50 2.56 0.62 1.68
N ALA A 51 2.14 -0.27 0.78
CA ALA A 51 2.67 -1.63 0.72
C ALA A 51 4.15 -1.65 0.35
N ASP A 52 4.57 -0.77 -0.56
CA ASP A 52 5.97 -0.53 -0.92
C ASP A 52 6.76 -0.05 0.29
N GLU A 53 6.22 0.88 1.08
CA GLU A 53 6.83 1.34 2.35
C GLU A 53 6.89 0.25 3.45
N GLY A 54 6.37 -0.95 3.20
CA GLY A 54 6.40 -2.07 4.14
C GLY A 54 5.24 -2.08 5.13
N ILE A 55 4.25 -1.21 4.97
CA ILE A 55 3.07 -1.14 5.82
C ILE A 55 2.19 -2.39 5.59
N THR A 56 1.70 -2.98 6.68
CA THR A 56 0.93 -4.22 6.62
C THR A 56 -0.50 -3.99 6.12
N GLN A 57 -1.14 -5.04 5.61
CA GLN A 57 -2.54 -4.99 5.18
C GLN A 57 -3.49 -4.41 6.24
N ALA A 58 -3.30 -4.80 7.51
CA ALA A 58 -4.15 -4.36 8.61
C ALA A 58 -3.98 -2.85 8.87
N GLU A 59 -2.74 -2.37 8.89
CA GLU A 59 -2.43 -0.95 9.04
C GLU A 59 -2.96 -0.14 7.85
N ILE A 60 -2.82 -0.63 6.62
CA ILE A 60 -3.39 0.00 5.43
C ILE A 60 -4.91 0.16 5.55
N CYS A 61 -5.61 -0.88 6.03
CA CYS A 61 -7.06 -0.81 6.24
C CYS A 61 -7.45 0.23 7.28
N GLN A 62 -6.65 0.39 8.35
CA GLN A 62 -6.86 1.42 9.38
C GLN A 62 -6.60 2.83 8.84
N ILE A 63 -5.54 3.02 8.05
CA ILE A 63 -5.14 4.31 7.48
C ILE A 63 -6.16 4.78 6.44
N LEU A 64 -6.59 3.89 5.54
CA LEU A 64 -7.42 4.25 4.38
C LEU A 64 -8.91 3.97 4.58
N GLY A 65 -9.30 3.36 5.69
CA GLY A 65 -10.68 2.92 5.95
C GLY A 65 -11.20 1.92 4.93
N CYS A 66 -10.31 1.19 4.24
CA CYS A 66 -10.69 0.22 3.22
C CYS A 66 -10.89 -1.18 3.81
N CYS A 67 -11.62 -2.03 3.09
CA CYS A 67 -11.81 -3.41 3.53
C CYS A 67 -10.54 -4.25 3.26
N PRO A 68 -10.30 -5.32 4.04
CA PRO A 68 -9.13 -6.18 3.87
C PRO A 68 -8.99 -6.77 2.46
N ALA A 69 -10.12 -7.08 1.79
CA ALA A 69 -10.10 -7.63 0.43
C ALA A 69 -9.47 -6.63 -0.57
N THR A 70 -9.84 -5.35 -0.49
CA THR A 70 -9.28 -4.30 -1.34
C THR A 70 -7.79 -4.13 -1.07
N ALA A 71 -7.39 -4.01 0.20
CA ALA A 71 -5.97 -3.90 0.56
C ALA A 71 -5.16 -5.09 0.03
N ARG A 72 -5.63 -6.32 0.28
CA ARG A 72 -4.97 -7.55 -0.17
C ARG A 72 -4.77 -7.58 -1.69
N HIS A 73 -5.81 -7.24 -2.44
CA HIS A 73 -5.77 -7.28 -3.90
C HIS A 73 -4.69 -6.34 -4.44
N TRP A 74 -4.68 -5.07 -4.01
CA TRP A 74 -3.73 -4.09 -4.53
C TRP A 74 -2.30 -4.27 -4.01
N ILE A 75 -2.12 -4.81 -2.80
CA ILE A 75 -0.81 -5.28 -2.32
C ILE A 75 -0.27 -6.40 -3.23
N HIS A 76 -1.13 -7.34 -3.63
CA HIS A 76 -0.72 -8.43 -4.52
C HIS A 76 -0.32 -7.91 -5.90
N ILE A 77 -1.10 -6.99 -6.49
CA ILE A 77 -0.77 -6.35 -7.77
C ILE A 77 0.58 -5.61 -7.70
N ALA A 78 0.85 -4.88 -6.61
CA ALA A 78 2.15 -4.22 -6.39
C ALA A 78 3.29 -5.25 -6.35
N ARG A 79 3.13 -6.35 -5.59
CA ARG A 79 4.13 -7.43 -5.49
C ARG A 79 4.44 -8.11 -6.83
N GLN A 80 3.47 -8.15 -7.75
CA GLN A 80 3.64 -8.73 -9.07
C GLN A 80 4.25 -7.76 -10.09
N GLY A 81 4.54 -6.50 -9.69
CA GLY A 81 4.97 -5.46 -10.62
C GLY A 81 3.89 -5.03 -11.61
N MET A 82 2.63 -5.42 -11.39
CA MET A 82 1.47 -5.13 -12.26
C MET A 82 0.83 -3.78 -11.93
N VAL A 83 1.64 -2.84 -11.47
CA VAL A 83 1.22 -1.55 -10.91
C VAL A 83 0.32 -0.78 -11.87
N HIS A 84 0.61 -0.81 -13.18
CA HIS A 84 -0.16 -0.15 -14.23
C HIS A 84 -1.67 -0.50 -14.25
N GLN A 85 -2.10 -1.57 -13.59
CA GLN A 85 -3.51 -1.97 -13.50
C GLN A 85 -4.34 -1.14 -12.50
N TRP A 86 -3.74 -0.22 -11.73
CA TRP A 86 -4.48 0.59 -10.74
C TRP A 86 -5.63 1.41 -11.35
N GLN A 87 -5.53 1.74 -12.63
CA GLN A 87 -6.45 2.63 -13.34
C GLN A 87 -7.65 1.94 -13.98
N ASP A 88 -7.62 0.61 -14.11
CA ASP A 88 -8.67 -0.23 -14.70
C ASP A 88 -9.92 -0.27 -13.81
#